data_AF-A0A815XTT6-F1
#
_entry.id   AF-A0A815XTT6-F1
#
_cell.length_a   1.000
_cell.length_b   1.000
_cell.length_c   1.000
_cell.angle_alpha   90.00
_cell.angle_beta   90.00
_cell.angle_gamma   90.00
#
_symmetry.space_group_name_H-M   'P 1'
#
loop_
_entity.id
_entity.type
_entity.pdbx_description
1 polymer ?
#
loop_
_entity_poly.entity_id
_entity_poly.type
_entity_poly.pdbx_seq_one_letter_code
_entity_poly.pdbx_strand_id
1 'polypeptide(L)'
;NVDHYAESITPNQMNGFETLLDVVSTNRHFNPYDLITVPDNKTDPDNHYVFSVFGVLNVRKNGQDVEIFELAEWYRHAKLWHACRQIPFFRDYLIRKEFNR
;
A
#
# COMPACT_ATOMS: atom_id res chain seq x y z
N ASN A 1 20.32 8.79 5.02
CA ASN A 1 20.25 9.90 4.06
C ASN A 1 18.77 10.07 3.68
N VAL A 2 17.98 10.55 4.64
CA VAL A 2 16.50 10.56 4.58
C VAL A 2 15.98 11.98 4.28
N ASP A 3 16.89 12.93 4.15
CA ASP A 3 16.55 14.36 4.22
C ASP A 3 16.37 15.03 2.84
N HIS A 4 16.26 14.25 1.76
CA HIS A 4 16.17 14.81 0.40
C HIS A 4 14.81 14.66 -0.30
N TYR A 5 13.80 14.09 0.35
CA TYR A 5 12.45 13.91 -0.23
C TYR A 5 11.40 14.93 0.27
N ALA A 6 11.81 15.91 1.07
CA ALA A 6 10.91 16.90 1.65
C ALA A 6 10.65 18.13 0.76
N GLU A 7 11.10 18.12 -0.50
CA GLU A 7 10.90 19.24 -1.42
C GLU A 7 9.98 18.87 -2.58
N SER A 8 8.90 19.64 -2.71
CA SER A 8 7.92 19.68 -3.82
C SER A 8 6.84 18.60 -3.89
N ILE A 9 6.08 18.43 -2.79
CA ILE A 9 4.71 17.90 -2.89
C ILE A 9 3.81 19.04 -3.37
N THR A 10 3.80 19.32 -4.66
CA THR A 10 2.69 20.07 -5.26
C THR A 10 1.50 19.11 -5.36
N PRO A 11 0.32 19.42 -4.76
CA PRO A 11 -0.88 18.61 -4.95
C PRO A 11 -1.23 18.67 -6.42
N ASN A 12 -0.88 17.62 -7.16
CA ASN A 12 -1.17 17.58 -8.58
C ASN A 12 -2.68 17.41 -8.71
N GLN A 13 -3.27 18.23 -9.58
CA GLN A 13 -4.70 18.41 -9.70
C GLN A 13 -5.39 17.12 -10.20
N MET A 14 -5.81 16.26 -9.28
CA MET A 14 -6.78 15.20 -9.52
C MET A 14 -8.06 15.57 -8.78
N ASN A 15 -9.09 15.97 -9.53
CA ASN A 15 -10.50 16.05 -9.14
C ASN A 15 -10.81 16.08 -7.62
N GLY A 16 -10.32 17.10 -6.90
CA GLY A 16 -10.78 17.58 -5.60
C GLY A 16 -10.81 16.65 -4.37
N PHE A 17 -10.84 15.32 -4.53
CA PHE A 17 -11.28 14.42 -3.45
C PHE A 17 -10.54 13.08 -3.39
N GLU A 18 -9.61 12.81 -4.31
CA GLU A 18 -8.94 11.50 -4.40
C GLU A 18 -7.41 11.64 -4.34
N THR A 19 -6.75 10.79 -3.57
CA THR A 19 -5.28 10.72 -3.43
C THR A 19 -4.81 9.34 -3.86
N LEU A 20 -3.96 9.27 -4.88
CA LEU A 20 -3.30 8.04 -5.30
C LEU A 20 -2.12 7.72 -4.39
N LEU A 21 -2.09 6.49 -3.91
CA LEU A 21 -1.05 5.97 -3.05
C LEU A 21 -0.51 4.66 -3.63
N ASP A 22 0.81 4.54 -3.74
CA ASP A 22 1.47 3.33 -4.23
C ASP A 22 2.14 2.57 -3.08
N VAL A 23 2.23 1.26 -3.21
CA VAL A 23 2.85 0.38 -2.23
C VAL A 23 4.36 0.47 -2.36
N VAL A 24 5.05 0.81 -1.26
CA VAL A 24 6.51 0.86 -1.24
C VAL A 24 7.09 -0.56 -1.29
N SER A 25 7.42 -1.04 -2.49
CA SER A 25 7.96 -2.38 -2.72
C SER A 25 9.47 -2.50 -2.48
N THR A 26 10.20 -1.38 -2.41
CA THR A 26 11.67 -1.36 -2.31
C THR A 26 12.21 -1.55 -0.89
N ASN A 27 11.34 -1.69 0.13
CA ASN A 27 11.77 -1.93 1.50
C ASN A 27 12.14 -3.41 1.69
N ARG A 28 13.28 -3.68 2.36
CA ARG A 28 13.72 -5.05 2.72
C ARG A 28 12.64 -5.83 3.49
N HIS A 29 11.75 -5.12 4.16
CA HIS A 29 10.57 -5.70 4.79
C HIS A 29 9.34 -5.27 3.98
N PHE A 30 8.87 -6.15 3.10
CA PHE A 30 7.65 -5.91 2.35
C PHE A 30 6.47 -5.67 3.31
N ASN A 31 5.77 -4.56 3.11
CA ASN A 31 4.54 -4.22 3.80
C ASN A 31 3.53 -3.63 2.80
N PRO A 32 2.43 -4.33 2.50
CA PRO A 32 1.45 -3.88 1.51
C PRO A 32 0.65 -2.64 1.96
N TYR A 33 0.75 -2.24 3.22
CA TYR A 33 0.11 -1.04 3.77
C TYR A 33 1.08 0.13 3.99
N ASP A 34 2.35 -0.03 3.60
CA ASP A 34 3.32 1.08 3.58
C ASP A 34 3.12 1.86 2.28
N LEU A 35 2.32 2.90 2.36
CA LEU A 35 1.81 3.64 1.21
C LEU A 35 2.49 5.01 1.09
N ILE A 36 2.85 5.39 -0.13
CA ILE A 36 3.37 6.72 -0.45
C ILE A 36 2.49 7.41 -1.47
N THR A 37 2.33 8.73 -1.33
CA THR A 37 1.68 9.51 -2.37
C THR A 37 2.58 9.60 -3.59
N VAL A 38 2.02 9.21 -4.73
CA VAL A 38 2.71 9.27 -6.02
C VAL A 38 1.84 10.02 -7.02
N PRO A 39 2.43 10.80 -7.94
CA PRO A 39 1.69 11.31 -9.08
C PRO A 39 1.25 10.16 -10.00
N ASP A 40 0.10 10.30 -10.67
CA ASP A 40 -0.53 9.26 -11.48
C ASP A 40 0.38 8.67 -12.56
N ASN A 41 1.26 9.50 -13.12
CA ASN A 41 2.21 9.09 -14.15
C ASN A 41 3.36 8.21 -13.64
N LYS A 42 3.45 8.01 -12.32
CA LYS A 42 4.46 7.19 -11.65
C LYS A 42 3.85 6.09 -10.79
N THR A 43 2.53 6.00 -10.72
CA THR A 43 1.82 4.97 -9.97
C THR A 43 1.94 3.62 -10.67
N ASP A 44 2.22 2.56 -9.91
CA ASP A 44 2.13 1.19 -10.39
C ASP A 44 0.67 0.86 -10.81
N PRO A 45 0.38 0.64 -12.11
CA PRO A 45 -0.98 0.35 -12.57
C PRO A 45 -1.52 -0.99 -12.05
N ASP A 46 -0.64 -1.89 -11.60
CA ASP A 46 -0.98 -3.23 -11.15
C ASP A 46 -1.12 -3.36 -9.63
N ASN A 47 -0.70 -2.35 -8.85
CA ASN A 47 -0.70 -2.43 -7.38
C ASN A 47 -0.68 -1.05 -6.71
N HIS A 48 -1.82 -0.34 -6.74
CA HIS A 48 -1.95 0.94 -6.05
C HIS A 48 -3.29 1.06 -5.33
N TYR A 49 -3.36 2.04 -4.44
CA TYR A 49 -4.56 2.42 -3.72
C TYR A 49 -5.02 3.81 -4.14
N VAL A 50 -6.35 4.01 -4.15
CA VAL A 50 -6.98 5.32 -4.31
C VAL A 50 -7.74 5.64 -3.04
N PHE A 51 -7.38 6.72 -2.37
CA PHE A 51 -8.07 7.17 -1.17
C PHE A 51 -8.99 8.31 -1.52
N SER A 52 -10.26 8.19 -1.15
CA SER A 52 -11.24 9.27 -1.28
C SER A 52 -12.02 9.47 -0.01
N VAL A 53 -12.80 10.55 0.04
CA VAL A 53 -13.75 10.80 1.13
C VAL A 53 -14.83 9.72 1.26
N PHE A 54 -15.01 8.91 0.21
CA PHE A 54 -16.02 7.84 0.15
C PHE A 54 -15.45 6.47 0.52
N GLY A 55 -14.12 6.29 0.52
CA GLY A 55 -13.50 5.01 0.85
C GLY A 55 -12.11 4.85 0.26
N VAL A 56 -11.64 3.60 0.29
CA VAL A 56 -10.33 3.20 -0.21
C VAL A 56 -10.51 2.16 -1.31
N LEU A 57 -9.97 2.44 -2.48
CA LEU A 57 -9.88 1.52 -3.60
C LEU A 57 -8.53 0.82 -3.57
N ASN A 58 -8.51 -0.49 -3.76
CA ASN A 58 -7.31 -1.26 -4.05
C ASN A 58 -7.41 -1.75 -5.49
N VAL A 59 -6.50 -1.27 -6.35
CA VAL A 59 -6.48 -1.57 -7.76
C VAL A 59 -5.37 -2.60 -8.03
N ARG A 60 -5.77 -3.74 -8.58
CA ARG A 60 -4.87 -4.86 -8.91
C ARG A 60 -5.04 -5.29 -10.37
N LYS A 61 -3.95 -5.84 -10.95
CA LYS A 61 -3.94 -6.46 -12.29
C LYS A 61 -4.55 -5.57 -13.38
N ASN A 62 -3.94 -4.41 -13.63
CA ASN A 62 -4.34 -3.45 -14.66
C ASN A 62 -5.80 -2.99 -14.52
N GLY A 63 -6.27 -2.84 -13.28
CA GLY A 63 -7.62 -2.41 -12.96
C GLY A 63 -8.72 -3.45 -13.20
N GLN A 64 -8.37 -4.71 -13.43
CA GLN A 64 -9.36 -5.79 -13.57
C GLN A 64 -9.91 -6.25 -12.22
N ASP A 65 -9.05 -6.27 -11.20
CA ASP A 65 -9.43 -6.64 -9.85
C ASP A 65 -9.44 -5.37 -8.99
N VAL A 66 -10.62 -4.99 -8.52
CA VAL A 66 -10.81 -3.78 -7.71
C VAL A 66 -11.55 -4.14 -6.43
N GLU A 67 -10.90 -3.91 -5.29
CA GLU A 67 -11.52 -4.08 -3.97
C GLU A 67 -11.81 -2.70 -3.37
N ILE A 68 -13.04 -2.49 -2.89
CA ILE A 68 -13.45 -1.25 -2.23
C ILE A 68 -13.57 -1.51 -0.74
N PHE A 69 -13.01 -0.63 0.07
CA PHE A 69 -13.08 -0.67 1.52
C PHE A 69 -13.60 0.64 2.07
N GLU A 70 -14.31 0.60 3.18
CA GLU A 70 -14.39 1.77 4.04
C GLU A 70 -13.01 2.09 4.62
N LEU A 71 -12.71 3.37 4.88
CA LEU A 71 -11.42 3.77 5.44
C LEU A 71 -11.12 3.06 6.77
N ALA A 72 -12.14 2.88 7.61
CA ALA A 72 -12.03 2.17 8.88
C ALA A 72 -11.68 0.69 8.69
N GLU A 73 -12.24 0.05 7.66
CA GLU A 73 -11.96 -1.34 7.33
C GLU A 73 -10.53 -1.51 6.79
N TRP A 74 -10.11 -0.63 5.88
CA TRP A 74 -8.73 -0.61 5.39
C TRP A 74 -7.73 -0.45 6.55
N TYR A 75 -8.00 0.47 7.48
CA TYR A 75 -7.15 0.68 8.66
C TYR A 75 -7.10 -0.58 9.54
N ARG A 76 -8.24 -1.25 9.75
CA ARG A 76 -8.30 -2.52 10.48
C ARG A 76 -7.45 -3.60 9.80
N HIS A 77 -7.51 -3.70 8.48
CA HIS A 77 -6.68 -4.64 7.70
C HIS A 77 -5.18 -4.35 7.87
N ALA A 78 -4.78 -3.08 7.78
CA ALA A 78 -3.40 -2.67 8.03
C ALA A 78 -2.93 -3.07 9.44
N LYS A 79 -3.74 -2.79 10.46
CA LYS A 79 -3.44 -3.17 11.85
C LYS A 79 -3.33 -4.68 12.05
N LEU A 80 -4.24 -5.44 11.44
CA LEU A 80 -4.23 -6.90 11.53
C LEU A 80 -2.98 -7.48 10.88
N TRP A 81 -2.63 -7.00 9.68
CA TRP A 81 -1.41 -7.40 9.00
C TRP A 81 -0.17 -7.17 9.87
N HIS A 82 -0.05 -5.99 10.46
CA HIS A 82 1.05 -5.68 11.37
C HIS A 82 1.08 -6.60 12.59
N ALA A 83 -0.07 -6.88 13.20
CA ALA A 83 -0.16 -7.80 14.33
C ALA A 83 0.26 -9.23 13.94
N CYS A 84 -0.23 -9.74 12.81
CA CYS A 84 0.16 -11.04 12.27
C CYS A 84 1.67 -11.12 12.03
N ARG A 85 2.30 -10.07 11.49
CA ARG A 85 3.75 -10.01 11.26
C ARG A 85 4.59 -10.02 12.55
N GLN A 86 4.02 -9.71 13.71
CA GLN A 86 4.71 -9.85 15.00
C GLN A 86 4.71 -11.27 15.55
N ILE A 87 3.81 -12.13 15.07
CA ILE A 87 3.73 -13.52 15.51
C ILE A 87 4.80 -14.33 14.76
N PRO A 88 5.77 -14.96 15.44
CA PRO A 88 6.89 -15.66 14.78
C PRO A 88 6.44 -16.74 13.79
N PHE A 89 5.35 -17.44 14.09
CA PHE A 89 4.76 -18.43 13.20
C PHE A 89 4.47 -17.84 11.81
N PHE A 90 3.71 -16.75 11.72
CA PHE A 90 3.34 -16.12 10.45
C PHE A 90 4.51 -15.36 9.83
N ARG A 91 5.33 -14.69 10.65
CA ARG A 91 6.49 -13.92 10.19
C ARG A 91 7.47 -14.78 9.40
N ASP A 92 7.77 -15.96 9.93
CA ASP A 92 8.81 -16.87 9.43
C ASP A 92 8.22 -17.98 8.55
N TYR A 93 6.90 -18.02 8.36
CA TYR A 93 6.22 -19.08 7.60
C TYR A 93 6.78 -19.27 6.19
N LEU A 94 6.96 -18.18 5.44
CA LEU A 94 7.47 -18.25 4.07
C LEU A 94 8.92 -18.76 4.04
N ILE A 95 9.76 -18.30 4.96
CA ILE A 95 11.16 -18.77 5.09
C ILE A 95 11.15 -20.27 5.42
N ARG A 96 10.41 -20.67 6.44
CA ARG A 96 10.29 -22.09 6.83
C ARG A 96 9.75 -22.95 5.70
N LYS A 97 8.77 -22.48 4.94
CA LYS A 97 8.20 -23.20 3.80
C LYS A 97 9.23 -23.43 2.68
N GLU A 98 10.05 -22.42 2.36
CA GLU A 98 11.04 -22.54 1.29
C GLU A 98 12.24 -23.42 1.69
N PHE A 99 12.63 -23.40 2.97
CA PHE A 99 13.80 -24.14 3.46
C PHE A 99 13.50 -25.50 4.11
N ASN A 100 12.24 -25.80 4.45
CA ASN A 100 11.81 -27.13 4.93
C ASN A 100 11.21 -27.99 3.79
N ARG A 101 11.76 -27.87 2.58
CA ARG A 101 11.42 -28.74 1.44
C ARG A 101 12.14 -30.08 1.51
#